data_AF-A0A2E6A241-F1
#
_entry.id   AF-A0A2E6A241-F1
#
_cell.length_a   1.000
_cell.length_b   1.000
_cell.length_c   1.000
_cell.angle_alpha   90.00
_cell.angle_beta   90.00
_cell.angle_gamma   90.00
#
_symmetry.space_group_name_H-M   'P 1'
#
loop_
_entity.id
_entity.type
_entity.pdbx_description
1 polymer ?
#
loop_
_entity_poly.entity_id
_entity_poly.type
_entity_poly.pdbx_seq_one_letter_code
_entity_poly.pdbx_strand_id
1 'polypeptide(L)'
;MAGVCWACAVLFADASSAAERIEVTALFEGAAVLEVDGASRLVKAGRSFRGVVLVSSDIRAAVVQLDGVERTLALSGRIASTFSSPEAVSVSLTLSPSGQYRSSGTINGHPASFLVDTGATDVALSDATARGMALDYASGRPIQAITAGGRVNGWRVQLSEVTVGAITVMNVDALVLEGNSPP
;
A
#
# COMPACT_ATOMS: atom_id res chain seq x y z
N MET A 1 -8.43 59.76 60.98
CA MET A 1 -9.30 58.56 60.98
C MET A 1 -9.29 58.01 59.57
N ALA A 2 -8.52 56.94 59.35
CA ALA A 2 -8.27 56.37 58.04
C ALA A 2 -9.42 55.40 57.64
N GLY A 3 -9.96 55.58 56.44
CA GLY A 3 -10.95 54.68 55.86
C GLY A 3 -10.29 53.44 55.26
N VAL A 4 -10.92 52.29 55.45
CA VAL A 4 -10.52 51.03 54.82
C VAL A 4 -11.54 50.71 53.72
N CYS A 5 -11.06 50.76 52.49
CA CYS A 5 -11.78 50.43 51.27
C CYS A 5 -11.72 48.90 51.08
N TRP A 6 -12.87 48.23 51.02
CA TRP A 6 -12.96 46.77 50.86
C TRP A 6 -13.01 46.44 49.37
N ALA A 7 -11.89 45.94 48.83
CA ALA A 7 -11.82 45.49 47.44
C ALA A 7 -12.38 44.06 47.31
N CYS A 8 -13.52 43.93 46.65
CA CYS A 8 -14.06 42.66 46.17
C CYS A 8 -13.18 42.10 45.06
N ALA A 9 -12.47 41.01 45.33
CA ALA A 9 -11.74 40.25 44.31
C ALA A 9 -12.72 39.41 43.48
N VAL A 10 -12.86 39.74 42.20
CA VAL A 10 -13.60 38.93 41.23
C VAL A 10 -12.72 37.74 40.85
N LEU A 11 -13.12 36.54 41.26
CA LEU A 11 -12.51 35.28 40.82
C LEU A 11 -12.98 34.97 39.40
N PHE A 12 -12.17 35.29 38.40
CA PHE A 12 -12.32 34.72 37.06
C PHE A 12 -11.90 33.26 37.11
N ALA A 13 -12.86 32.35 36.97
CA ALA A 13 -12.58 30.95 36.73
C ALA A 13 -12.20 30.80 35.25
N ASP A 14 -10.91 30.60 34.98
CA ASP A 14 -10.43 30.21 33.65
C ASP A 14 -11.03 28.86 33.27
N ALA A 15 -12.05 28.87 32.41
CA ALA A 15 -12.50 27.68 31.72
C ALA A 15 -11.40 27.25 30.75
N SER A 16 -10.58 26.28 31.18
CA SER A 16 -9.57 25.65 30.33
C SER A 16 -10.28 24.95 29.18
N SER A 17 -10.33 25.61 28.01
CA SER A 17 -10.67 24.96 26.75
C SER A 17 -9.52 24.01 26.42
N ALA A 18 -9.67 22.75 26.82
CA ALA A 18 -8.84 21.68 26.30
C ALA A 18 -9.13 21.60 24.80
N ALA A 19 -8.28 22.23 23.98
CA ALA A 19 -8.37 22.16 22.53
C ALA A 19 -8.50 20.68 22.14
N GLU A 20 -9.63 20.32 21.53
CA GLU A 20 -9.92 18.97 21.05
C GLU A 20 -8.73 18.52 20.18
N ARG A 21 -7.92 17.61 20.72
CA ARG A 21 -6.67 17.20 20.09
C ARG A 21 -6.99 16.06 19.15
N ILE A 22 -6.95 16.38 17.86
CA ILE A 22 -7.31 15.46 16.80
C ILE A 22 -6.03 15.16 16.03
N GLU A 23 -5.65 13.89 16.07
CA GLU A 23 -4.44 13.39 15.45
C GLU A 23 -4.78 12.28 14.47
N VAL A 24 -4.02 12.19 13.39
CA VAL A 24 -4.13 11.10 12.41
C VAL A 24 -2.94 10.18 12.64
N THR A 25 -3.20 8.96 13.10
CA THR A 25 -2.16 7.99 13.45
C THR A 25 -1.85 7.02 12.30
N ALA A 26 -2.78 6.83 11.37
CA ALA A 26 -2.59 6.02 10.15
C ALA A 26 -3.48 6.53 9.00
N LEU A 27 -3.02 6.35 7.77
CA LEU A 27 -3.64 6.84 6.54
C LEU A 27 -3.77 5.70 5.50
N PHE A 28 -4.94 5.62 4.87
CA PHE A 28 -5.27 4.65 3.83
C PHE A 28 -6.09 5.34 2.73
N GLU A 29 -6.23 4.67 1.58
CA GLU A 29 -7.19 5.09 0.57
C GLU A 29 -8.61 4.96 1.11
N GLY A 30 -9.31 6.09 1.27
CA GLY A 30 -10.68 6.16 1.76
C GLY A 30 -10.88 5.89 3.25
N ALA A 31 -9.82 5.75 4.06
CA ALA A 31 -9.92 5.57 5.51
C ALA A 31 -8.71 6.13 6.26
N ALA A 32 -8.90 6.53 7.52
CA ALA A 32 -7.85 7.00 8.40
C ALA A 32 -8.07 6.51 9.84
N VAL A 33 -7.00 6.27 10.59
CA VAL A 33 -7.09 6.08 12.04
C VAL A 33 -7.02 7.46 12.69
N LEU A 34 -8.14 7.84 13.30
CA LEU A 34 -8.27 9.11 14.03
C LEU A 34 -8.11 8.85 15.52
N GLU A 35 -7.27 9.64 16.16
CA GLU A 35 -7.18 9.73 17.62
C GLU A 35 -7.82 11.04 18.08
N VAL A 36 -8.86 10.93 18.91
CA VAL A 36 -9.64 12.05 19.44
C VAL A 36 -9.79 11.86 20.94
N ASP A 37 -9.22 12.79 21.72
CA ASP A 37 -9.19 12.72 23.19
C ASP A 37 -8.70 11.36 23.72
N GLY A 38 -7.60 10.86 23.15
CA GLY A 38 -6.93 9.62 23.54
C GLY A 38 -7.65 8.33 23.14
N ALA A 39 -8.80 8.40 22.45
CA ALA A 39 -9.43 7.24 21.85
C ALA A 39 -9.11 7.16 20.36
N SER A 40 -8.63 6.00 19.92
CA SER A 40 -8.26 5.76 18.52
C SER A 40 -9.28 4.86 17.82
N ARG A 41 -9.65 5.19 16.58
CA ARG A 41 -10.53 4.36 15.75
C ARG A 41 -10.22 4.52 14.26
N LEU A 42 -10.29 3.43 13.51
CA LEU A 42 -10.36 3.48 12.05
C LEU A 42 -11.72 4.07 11.62
N VAL A 43 -11.67 5.10 10.78
CA VAL A 43 -12.83 5.81 10.24
C VAL A 43 -12.73 5.76 8.72
N LYS A 44 -13.83 5.38 8.05
CA LYS A 44 -13.95 5.43 6.59
C LYS A 44 -14.51 6.79 6.15
N ALA A 45 -14.19 7.23 4.94
CA ALA A 45 -14.74 8.44 4.36
C ALA A 45 -16.29 8.48 4.47
N GLY A 46 -16.82 9.64 4.83
CA GLY A 46 -18.23 9.87 5.15
C GLY A 46 -18.68 9.40 6.55
N ARG A 47 -17.79 8.86 7.39
CA ARG A 47 -18.14 8.42 8.76
C ARG A 47 -17.58 9.38 9.80
N SER A 48 -18.28 9.45 10.93
CA SER A 48 -17.89 10.30 12.06
C SER A 48 -17.36 9.50 13.24
N PHE A 49 -16.42 10.07 13.97
CA PHE A 49 -15.91 9.57 15.24
C PHE A 49 -15.69 10.73 16.20
N ARG A 50 -16.38 10.71 17.35
CA ARG A 50 -16.31 11.76 18.38
C ARG A 50 -16.45 13.18 17.81
N GLY A 51 -17.43 13.40 16.92
CA GLY A 51 -17.67 14.72 16.32
C GLY A 51 -16.84 15.04 15.08
N VAL A 52 -15.74 14.31 14.84
CA VAL A 52 -14.91 14.44 13.63
C VAL A 52 -15.49 13.62 12.48
N VAL A 53 -15.86 14.24 11.37
CA VAL A 53 -16.22 13.53 10.13
C VAL A 53 -14.97 13.35 9.27
N LEU A 54 -14.69 12.14 8.80
CA LEU A 54 -13.69 11.95 7.76
C LEU A 54 -14.31 12.25 6.39
N VAL A 55 -13.90 13.32 5.72
CA VAL A 55 -14.40 13.68 4.39
C VAL A 55 -13.72 12.83 3.33
N SER A 56 -12.39 12.78 3.35
CA SER A 56 -11.58 11.96 2.45
C SER A 56 -10.25 11.58 3.10
N SER A 57 -9.58 10.57 2.56
CA SER A 57 -8.25 10.17 2.99
C SER A 57 -7.51 9.51 1.83
N ASP A 58 -6.23 9.82 1.70
CA ASP A 58 -5.27 9.09 0.88
C ASP A 58 -4.05 8.69 1.74
N ILE A 59 -2.98 8.24 1.12
CA ILE A 59 -1.74 7.83 1.81
C ILE A 59 -0.91 9.02 2.37
N ARG A 60 -1.26 10.26 2.03
CA ARG A 60 -0.52 11.49 2.38
C ARG A 60 -1.24 12.31 3.45
N ALA A 61 -2.57 12.41 3.37
CA ALA A 61 -3.37 13.21 4.28
C ALA A 61 -4.82 12.72 4.40
N ALA A 62 -5.45 13.13 5.49
CA ALA A 62 -6.88 13.02 5.70
C ALA A 62 -7.52 14.41 5.72
N VAL A 63 -8.64 14.59 5.02
CA VAL A 63 -9.51 15.75 5.16
C VAL A 63 -10.58 15.40 6.16
N VAL A 64 -10.61 16.12 7.28
CA VAL A 64 -11.62 15.95 8.34
C VAL A 64 -12.48 17.21 8.45
N GLN A 65 -13.72 17.06 8.89
CA GLN A 65 -14.63 18.16 9.16
C GLN A 65 -15.08 18.15 10.62
N LEU A 66 -14.97 19.32 11.25
CA LEU A 66 -15.31 19.59 12.65
C LEU A 66 -16.02 20.91 12.75
N ASP A 67 -17.19 20.93 13.39
CA ASP A 67 -18.03 22.12 13.50
C ASP A 67 -18.29 22.81 12.14
N GLY A 68 -18.39 22.00 11.08
CA GLY A 68 -18.58 22.47 9.70
C GLY A 68 -17.32 22.95 9.00
N VAL A 69 -16.18 23.06 9.70
CA VAL A 69 -14.90 23.49 9.14
C VAL A 69 -14.05 22.30 8.71
N GLU A 70 -13.63 22.28 7.46
CA GLU A 70 -12.69 21.28 6.96
C GLU A 70 -11.25 21.61 7.37
N ARG A 71 -10.51 20.57 7.73
CA ARG A 71 -9.08 20.63 8.08
C ARG A 71 -8.37 19.46 7.44
N THR A 72 -7.24 19.75 6.80
CA THR A 72 -6.34 18.71 6.28
C THR A 72 -5.33 18.35 7.36
N LEU A 73 -5.33 17.08 7.76
CA LEU A 73 -4.43 16.53 8.76
C LEU A 73 -3.48 15.56 8.08
N ALA A 74 -2.18 15.81 8.23
CA ALA A 74 -1.14 14.83 7.93
C ALA A 74 -0.97 13.88 9.13
N LEU A 75 -0.26 12.77 8.91
CA LEU A 75 0.10 11.85 9.99
C LEU A 75 0.78 12.63 11.13
N SER A 76 0.28 12.50 12.36
CA SER A 76 0.75 13.29 13.50
C SER A 76 2.23 12.99 13.76
N GLY A 77 3.08 14.00 13.58
CA GLY A 77 4.54 13.91 13.68
C GLY A 77 5.10 13.56 15.06
N ARG A 78 4.26 13.16 16.03
CA ARG A 78 4.72 12.53 17.29
C ARG A 78 5.01 11.03 17.14
N ILE A 79 4.72 10.47 15.97
CA ILE A 79 5.25 9.18 15.48
C ILE A 79 5.87 9.37 14.09
N ALA A 80 6.67 10.43 13.91
CA ALA A 80 7.55 10.53 12.74
C ALA A 80 8.87 9.76 12.92
N SER A 81 8.99 8.90 13.94
CA SER A 81 10.16 8.03 14.15
C SER A 81 9.91 6.56 13.80
N THR A 82 8.69 6.17 13.41
CA THR A 82 8.44 4.76 13.02
C THR A 82 7.47 4.52 11.87
N PHE A 83 6.84 5.55 11.30
CA PHE A 83 6.39 5.45 9.91
C PHE A 83 7.51 5.94 9.02
N SER A 84 8.49 5.06 8.78
CA SER A 84 9.20 5.14 7.51
C SER A 84 8.10 4.97 6.47
N SER A 85 7.87 5.97 5.60
CA SER A 85 7.34 5.64 4.27
C SER A 85 8.12 4.41 3.83
N PRO A 86 7.49 3.30 3.41
CA PRO A 86 8.25 2.18 2.86
C PRO A 86 9.23 2.81 1.89
N GLU A 87 10.52 2.62 2.16
CA GLU A 87 11.56 3.13 1.29
C GLU A 87 11.18 2.60 -0.08
N ALA A 88 10.97 3.50 -1.05
CA ALA A 88 10.48 3.11 -2.35
C ALA A 88 11.55 2.21 -2.97
N VAL A 89 11.35 0.89 -2.86
CA VAL A 89 12.27 -0.10 -3.41
C VAL A 89 12.18 0.07 -4.92
N SER A 90 13.26 0.58 -5.50
CA SER A 90 13.35 0.86 -6.93
C SER A 90 14.46 0.02 -7.53
N VAL A 91 14.21 -0.45 -8.76
CA VAL A 91 15.17 -1.21 -9.54
C VAL A 91 15.30 -0.51 -10.90
N SER A 92 16.52 -0.11 -11.23
CA SER A 92 16.84 0.48 -12.53
C SER A 92 17.26 -0.62 -13.50
N LEU A 93 16.52 -0.76 -14.60
CA LEU A 93 16.84 -1.71 -15.67
C LEU A 93 17.47 -1.00 -16.85
N THR A 94 18.60 -1.51 -17.32
CA THR A 94 19.23 -1.03 -18.55
C THR A 94 18.60 -1.71 -19.75
N LEU A 95 18.33 -0.94 -20.81
CA LEU A 95 17.86 -1.48 -22.08
C LEU A 95 18.94 -2.39 -22.67
N SER A 96 18.58 -3.64 -22.97
CA SER A 96 19.50 -4.56 -23.64
C SER A 96 19.80 -4.13 -25.08
N PRO A 97 20.90 -4.61 -25.69
CA PRO A 97 21.19 -4.36 -27.11
C PRO A 97 20.07 -4.82 -28.06
N SER A 98 19.25 -5.78 -27.65
CA SER A 98 18.08 -6.25 -28.39
C SER A 98 16.81 -5.39 -28.19
N GLY A 99 16.92 -4.23 -27.54
CA GLY A 99 15.81 -3.30 -27.32
C GLY A 99 14.79 -3.76 -26.28
N GLN A 100 15.15 -4.68 -25.40
CA GLN A 100 14.27 -5.27 -24.38
C GLN A 100 14.76 -4.94 -22.98
N TYR A 101 13.84 -4.71 -22.04
CA TYR A 101 14.18 -4.61 -20.62
C TYR A 101 14.21 -6.00 -20.01
N ARG A 102 15.39 -6.44 -19.60
CA ARG A 102 15.61 -7.73 -18.97
C ARG A 102 16.12 -7.54 -17.55
N SER A 103 15.77 -8.46 -16.68
CA SER A 103 16.25 -8.48 -15.31
C SER A 103 16.51 -9.91 -14.85
N SER A 104 17.44 -10.09 -13.93
CA SER A 104 17.60 -11.33 -13.19
C SER A 104 16.75 -11.31 -11.92
N GLY A 105 16.40 -12.49 -11.44
CA GLY A 105 15.64 -12.63 -10.22
C GLY A 105 15.39 -14.08 -9.85
N THR A 106 14.36 -14.31 -9.05
CA THR A 106 13.97 -15.65 -8.63
C THR A 106 12.47 -15.88 -8.69
N ILE A 107 12.07 -17.12 -8.96
CA ILE A 107 10.70 -17.61 -8.84
C ILE A 107 10.73 -18.76 -7.84
N ASN A 108 10.01 -18.65 -6.72
CA ASN A 108 10.01 -19.63 -5.64
C ASN A 108 11.44 -20.08 -5.25
N GLY A 109 12.37 -19.11 -5.13
CA GLY A 109 13.78 -19.35 -4.83
C GLY A 109 14.65 -19.87 -6.00
N HIS A 110 14.08 -20.19 -7.16
CA HIS A 110 14.83 -20.65 -8.32
C HIS A 110 15.29 -19.48 -9.19
N PRO A 111 16.57 -19.43 -9.63
CA PRO A 111 17.05 -18.38 -10.52
C PRO A 111 16.25 -18.30 -11.82
N ALA A 112 15.86 -17.09 -12.21
CA ALA A 112 15.10 -16.82 -13.41
C ALA A 112 15.59 -15.55 -14.11
N SER A 113 15.39 -15.49 -15.44
CA SER A 113 15.53 -14.26 -16.22
C SER A 113 14.15 -13.76 -16.61
N PHE A 114 13.90 -12.48 -16.41
CA PHE A 114 12.63 -11.84 -16.72
C PHE A 114 12.76 -10.94 -17.93
N LEU A 115 11.71 -10.89 -18.73
CA LEU A 115 11.46 -9.85 -19.72
C LEU A 115 10.33 -8.97 -19.18
N VAL A 116 10.54 -7.65 -19.14
CA VAL A 116 9.48 -6.71 -18.77
C VAL A 116 8.60 -6.47 -19.99
N ASP A 117 7.36 -6.96 -19.91
CA ASP A 117 6.34 -6.81 -20.94
C ASP A 117 5.14 -6.05 -20.37
N THR A 118 4.96 -4.80 -20.77
CA THR A 118 3.84 -3.95 -20.33
C THR A 118 2.49 -4.37 -20.92
N GLY A 119 2.49 -5.27 -21.91
CA GLY A 119 1.28 -5.87 -22.48
C GLY A 119 0.80 -7.12 -21.73
N ALA A 120 1.62 -7.67 -20.82
CA ALA A 120 1.26 -8.84 -20.04
C ALA A 120 0.46 -8.45 -18.78
N THR A 121 -0.62 -9.19 -18.51
CA THR A 121 -1.43 -9.00 -17.29
C THR A 121 -0.95 -9.91 -16.14
N ASP A 122 -0.46 -11.10 -16.48
CA ASP A 122 0.03 -12.12 -15.54
C ASP A 122 1.51 -12.44 -15.86
N VAL A 123 2.26 -12.94 -14.87
CA VAL A 123 3.58 -13.55 -15.16
C VAL A 123 3.37 -14.78 -16.02
N ALA A 124 4.12 -14.91 -17.11
CA ALA A 124 4.02 -16.07 -18.00
C ALA A 124 5.37 -16.76 -18.17
N LEU A 125 5.39 -18.08 -18.13
CA LEU A 125 6.56 -18.93 -18.33
C LEU A 125 6.18 -20.20 -19.09
N SER A 126 7.14 -20.82 -19.77
CA SER A 126 6.93 -22.10 -20.44
C SER A 126 6.87 -23.28 -19.46
N ASP A 127 6.20 -24.37 -19.85
CA ASP A 127 6.19 -25.62 -19.12
C ASP A 127 7.58 -26.28 -19.05
N ALA A 128 8.45 -26.04 -20.05
CA ALA A 128 9.86 -26.40 -19.99
C ALA A 128 10.58 -25.69 -18.84
N THR A 129 10.42 -24.37 -18.71
CA THR A 129 10.99 -23.58 -17.61
C THR A 129 10.42 -24.02 -16.26
N ALA A 130 9.09 -24.21 -16.17
CA ALA A 130 8.44 -24.64 -14.94
C ALA A 130 8.90 -26.03 -14.46
N ARG A 131 9.09 -26.99 -15.39
CA ARG A 131 9.69 -28.29 -15.07
C ARG A 131 11.12 -28.19 -14.58
N GLY A 132 11.93 -27.34 -15.22
CA GLY A 132 13.31 -27.08 -14.79
C GLY A 132 13.41 -26.53 -13.37
N MET A 133 12.38 -25.84 -12.90
CA MET A 133 12.25 -25.30 -11.54
C MET A 133 11.47 -26.22 -10.58
N ALA A 134 11.11 -27.43 -11.01
CA ALA A 134 10.29 -28.36 -10.22
C ALA A 134 8.98 -27.76 -9.68
N LEU A 135 8.37 -26.83 -10.42
CA LEU A 135 7.07 -26.27 -10.07
C LEU A 135 5.97 -27.31 -10.30
N ASP A 136 5.09 -27.51 -9.31
CA ASP A 136 3.88 -28.31 -9.47
C ASP A 136 2.79 -27.50 -10.19
N TYR A 137 2.99 -27.26 -11.49
CA TYR A 137 2.03 -26.49 -12.29
C TYR A 137 0.87 -27.35 -12.81
N ALA A 138 1.04 -28.67 -12.84
CA ALA A 138 0.04 -29.60 -13.38
C ALA A 138 -1.20 -29.73 -12.48
N SER A 139 -1.06 -29.44 -11.18
CA SER A 139 -2.19 -29.31 -10.25
C SER A 139 -2.95 -27.98 -10.38
N GLY A 140 -2.42 -27.04 -11.17
CA GLY A 140 -3.03 -25.76 -11.47
C GLY A 140 -4.31 -25.84 -12.31
N ARG A 141 -4.98 -24.70 -12.50
CA ARG A 141 -6.23 -24.63 -13.26
C ARG A 141 -5.93 -24.65 -14.76
N PRO A 142 -6.44 -25.62 -15.55
CA PRO A 142 -6.26 -25.61 -17.00
C PRO A 142 -6.87 -24.36 -17.65
N ILE A 143 -6.15 -23.78 -18.60
CA ILE A 143 -6.57 -22.61 -19.37
C ILE A 143 -6.15 -22.74 -20.84
N GLN A 144 -6.70 -21.84 -21.67
CA GLN A 144 -6.20 -21.60 -23.02
C GLN A 144 -5.90 -20.11 -23.17
N ALA A 145 -4.66 -19.78 -23.50
CA ALA A 145 -4.17 -18.42 -23.69
C ALA A 145 -4.05 -18.08 -25.17
N ILE A 146 -4.10 -16.78 -25.50
CA ILE A 146 -3.78 -16.26 -26.83
C ILE A 146 -2.46 -15.51 -26.70
N THR A 147 -1.47 -15.92 -27.49
CA THR A 147 -0.18 -15.27 -27.59
C THR A 147 0.04 -14.75 -29.01
N ALA A 148 1.15 -14.04 -29.23
CA ALA A 148 1.57 -13.68 -30.58
C ALA A 148 1.78 -14.91 -31.50
N GLY A 149 2.07 -16.09 -30.93
CA GLY A 149 2.20 -17.35 -31.66
C GLY A 149 0.87 -18.08 -31.92
N GLY A 150 -0.25 -17.55 -31.44
CA GLY A 150 -1.57 -18.17 -31.55
C GLY A 150 -2.09 -18.70 -30.20
N ARG A 151 -3.07 -19.61 -30.28
CA ARG A 151 -3.69 -20.23 -29.10
C ARG A 151 -2.79 -21.32 -28.54
N VAL A 152 -2.59 -21.30 -27.23
CA VAL A 152 -1.75 -22.28 -26.52
C VAL A 152 -2.48 -22.71 -25.24
N ASN A 153 -2.42 -24.00 -24.90
CA ASN A 153 -2.98 -24.45 -23.64
C ASN A 153 -1.96 -24.23 -22.51
N GLY A 154 -2.44 -24.27 -21.29
CA GLY A 154 -1.58 -24.11 -20.13
C GLY A 154 -2.34 -24.25 -18.83
N TRP A 155 -1.68 -23.81 -17.76
CA TRP A 155 -2.20 -23.84 -16.40
C TRP A 155 -2.04 -22.47 -15.77
N ARG A 156 -3.09 -22.00 -15.11
CA ARG A 156 -2.99 -20.89 -14.17
C ARG A 156 -2.59 -21.44 -12.81
N VAL A 157 -1.53 -20.86 -12.26
CA VAL A 157 -0.89 -21.24 -11.00
C VAL A 157 -0.66 -20.01 -10.15
N GLN A 158 -0.34 -20.23 -8.87
CA GLN A 158 0.13 -19.17 -7.99
C GLN A 158 1.57 -19.46 -7.58
N LEU A 159 2.47 -18.52 -7.87
CA LEU A 159 3.85 -18.54 -7.42
C LEU A 159 3.90 -18.01 -5.98
N SER A 160 4.59 -18.71 -5.10
CA SER A 160 4.72 -18.31 -3.70
C SER A 160 5.49 -16.99 -3.57
N GLU A 161 6.55 -16.82 -4.36
CA GLU A 161 7.42 -15.65 -4.32
C GLU A 161 8.02 -15.38 -5.70
N VAL A 162 8.03 -14.11 -6.12
CA VAL A 162 8.78 -13.62 -7.27
C VAL A 162 9.64 -12.45 -6.82
N THR A 163 10.93 -12.52 -7.10
CA THR A 163 11.89 -11.44 -6.78
C THR A 163 12.54 -10.93 -8.05
N VAL A 164 12.59 -9.61 -8.22
CA VAL A 164 13.30 -8.92 -9.29
C VAL A 164 14.14 -7.81 -8.68
N GLY A 165 15.47 -7.93 -8.77
CA GLY A 165 16.37 -7.02 -8.05
C GLY A 165 16.09 -7.04 -6.54
N ALA A 166 15.76 -5.88 -5.96
CA ALA A 166 15.41 -5.75 -4.54
C ALA A 166 13.90 -5.91 -4.25
N ILE A 167 13.06 -6.05 -5.30
CA ILE A 167 11.60 -6.10 -5.16
C ILE A 167 11.17 -7.57 -5.05
N THR A 168 10.50 -7.91 -3.97
CA THR A 168 9.90 -9.23 -3.75
C THR A 168 8.38 -9.09 -3.64
N VAL A 169 7.66 -9.94 -4.37
CA VAL A 169 6.19 -10.02 -4.35
C VAL A 169 5.78 -11.46 -4.01
N MET A 170 4.84 -11.60 -3.08
CA MET A 170 4.32 -12.90 -2.63
C MET A 170 3.00 -13.21 -3.32
N ASN A 171 2.68 -14.50 -3.46
CA ASN A 171 1.40 -14.99 -3.98
C ASN A 171 1.04 -14.42 -5.36
N VAL A 172 1.96 -14.55 -6.32
CA VAL A 172 1.85 -13.98 -7.67
C VAL A 172 1.08 -14.92 -8.59
N ASP A 173 0.01 -14.45 -9.22
CA ASP A 173 -0.68 -15.20 -10.27
C ASP A 173 0.20 -15.33 -11.52
N ALA A 174 0.28 -16.54 -12.06
CA ALA A 174 1.09 -16.85 -13.23
C ALA A 174 0.44 -17.86 -14.17
N LEU A 175 0.88 -17.84 -15.42
CA LEU A 175 0.47 -18.75 -16.48
C LEU A 175 1.66 -19.60 -16.91
N VAL A 176 1.53 -20.91 -16.77
CA VAL A 176 2.47 -21.88 -17.35
C VAL A 176 1.91 -22.35 -18.69
N LEU A 177 2.58 -22.02 -19.78
CA LEU A 177 2.12 -22.31 -21.14
C LEU A 177 2.89 -23.48 -21.75
N GLU A 178 2.20 -24.35 -22.49
CA GLU A 178 2.82 -25.48 -23.16
C GLU A 178 3.85 -25.03 -24.22
N GLY A 179 5.04 -25.64 -24.20
CA GLY A 179 6.09 -25.45 -25.22
C GLY A 179 7.36 -24.81 -24.65
N ASN A 180 8.04 -24.02 -25.48
CA ASN A 180 9.30 -23.36 -25.12
C ASN A 180 9.17 -21.82 -25.07
N SER A 181 7.93 -21.31 -25.03
CA SER A 181 7.67 -19.88 -25.03
C SER A 181 6.43 -19.54 -24.19
N PRO A 182 6.43 -18.40 -23.46
CA PRO A 182 7.56 -17.48 -23.31
C PRO A 182 8.77 -18.14 -22.59
N PRO A 183 10.00 -17.72 -22.94
CA PRO A 183 11.23 -18.33 -22.43
C PRO A 183 11.40 -18.10 -20.92
#